data_AF-A0A7Y2L413-F1
#
_entry.id   AF-A0A7Y2L413-F1
#
_cell.length_a   1.000
_cell.length_b   1.000
_cell.length_c   1.000
_cell.angle_alpha   90.00
_cell.angle_beta   90.00
_cell.angle_gamma   90.00
#
_symmetry.space_group_name_H-M   'P 1'
#
loop_
_entity.id
_entity.type
_entity.pdbx_description
1 polymer ?
#
loop_
_entity_poly.entity_id
_entity_poly.type
_entity_poly.pdbx_seq_one_letter_code
_entity_poly.pdbx_strand_id
1 'polypeptide(L)'
;MTDLTRTSDSWLTSAPHQQWLHAQGQTLLDFAKAARVPSGFAGLDRFGQRADDAPADTVTTARMVHSFALAHIQGLPGCAPLIDHGLKALA
;
A
#
# COMPACT_ATOMS: atom_id res chain seq x y z
N MET A 1 12.57 -2.96 36.19
CA MET A 1 13.10 -1.71 35.62
C MET A 1 13.59 -2.03 34.22
N THR A 2 12.69 -1.92 33.24
CA THR A 2 12.91 -2.36 31.86
C THR A 2 13.84 -1.36 31.17
N ASP A 3 14.88 -1.89 30.56
CA ASP A 3 15.98 -1.19 29.90
C ASP A 3 15.50 -0.28 28.75
N LEU A 4 15.23 0.99 29.07
CA LEU A 4 14.84 2.05 28.11
C LEU A 4 16.00 2.49 27.20
N THR A 5 17.22 2.08 27.52
CA THR A 5 18.44 2.41 26.77
C THR A 5 18.56 1.60 25.48
N ARG A 6 18.02 0.38 25.42
CA ARG A 6 18.08 -0.47 24.21
C ARG A 6 17.24 0.02 23.01
N THR A 7 16.24 0.86 23.25
CA THR A 7 15.35 1.39 22.19
C THR A 7 15.88 2.65 21.51
N SER A 8 16.80 3.38 22.14
CA SER A 8 17.32 4.65 21.59
C SER A 8 18.42 4.43 20.53
N ASP A 9 19.16 3.31 20.61
CA ASP A 9 20.19 2.91 19.63
C ASP A 9 19.73 1.77 18.69
N SER A 10 18.42 1.48 18.65
CA SER A 10 17.91 0.43 17.77
C SER A 10 17.85 0.94 16.32
N TRP A 11 18.37 0.14 15.38
CA TRP A 11 18.19 0.43 13.95
C TRP A 11 16.72 0.64 13.57
N LEU A 12 15.80 -0.02 14.28
CA LEU A 12 14.34 0.11 14.12
C LEU A 12 13.84 1.54 14.31
N THR A 13 14.44 2.32 15.21
CA THR A 13 14.02 3.69 15.53
C THR A 13 14.93 4.74 14.89
N SER A 14 16.00 4.32 14.21
CA SER A 14 16.94 5.23 13.56
C SER A 14 16.31 6.00 12.40
N ALA A 15 16.64 7.28 12.28
CA ALA A 15 16.10 8.14 11.21
C ALA A 15 16.42 7.62 9.79
N PRO A 16 17.64 7.13 9.47
CA PRO A 16 17.92 6.58 8.14
C PRO A 16 17.03 5.37 7.80
N HIS A 17 16.76 4.50 8.78
CA HIS A 17 15.91 3.35 8.55
C HIS A 17 14.44 3.74 8.35
N GLN A 18 13.93 4.67 9.16
CA GLN A 18 12.57 5.20 8.99
C GLN A 18 12.40 5.87 7.62
N GLN A 19 13.39 6.65 7.18
CA GLN A 19 13.38 7.25 5.84
C GLN A 19 13.36 6.19 4.72
N TRP A 20 14.15 5.12 4.88
CA TRP A 20 14.12 3.99 3.94
C TRP A 20 12.74 3.31 3.90
N LEU A 21 12.11 3.05 5.05
CA LEU A 21 10.77 2.47 5.11
C LEU A 21 9.72 3.34 4.41
N HIS A 22 9.76 4.66 4.62
CA HIS A 22 8.87 5.58 3.92
C HIS A 22 9.07 5.53 2.39
N ALA A 23 10.32 5.55 1.93
CA ALA A 23 10.64 5.46 0.50
C ALA A 23 10.21 4.12 -0.13
N GLN A 24 10.41 3.00 0.58
CA GLN A 24 9.94 1.69 0.13
C GLN A 24 8.41 1.59 0.13
N GLY A 25 7.75 2.14 1.15
CA GLY A 25 6.29 2.22 1.21
C GLY A 25 5.70 2.96 0.02
N GLN A 26 6.28 4.11 -0.34
CA GLN A 26 5.89 4.86 -1.54
C GLN A 26 6.07 4.04 -2.82
N THR A 27 7.23 3.36 -2.97
CA THR A 27 7.52 2.50 -4.12
C THR A 27 6.49 1.37 -4.27
N LEU A 28 6.11 0.72 -3.16
CA LEU A 28 5.09 -0.34 -3.14
C LEU A 28 3.70 0.18 -3.50
N LEU A 29 3.34 1.38 -3.03
CA LEU A 29 2.07 2.02 -3.38
C LEU A 29 2.02 2.38 -4.87
N ASP A 30 3.12 2.87 -5.43
CA ASP A 30 3.19 3.18 -6.86
C ASP A 30 3.10 1.93 -7.74
N PHE A 31 3.74 0.83 -7.32
CA PHE A 31 3.57 -0.49 -7.93
C PHE A 31 2.10 -0.95 -7.88
N ALA A 32 1.46 -0.83 -6.71
CA ALA A 32 0.09 -1.29 -6.49
C ALA A 32 -0.95 -0.55 -7.35
N LYS A 33 -0.69 0.69 -7.79
CA LYS A 33 -1.61 1.45 -8.65
C LYS A 33 -1.95 0.74 -9.96
N ALA A 34 -1.02 -0.07 -10.49
CA ALA A 34 -1.24 -0.84 -11.72
C ALA A 34 -2.33 -1.91 -11.59
N ALA A 35 -2.68 -2.32 -10.36
CA ALA A 35 -3.68 -3.34 -10.07
C ALA A 35 -5.11 -2.89 -10.43
N ARG A 36 -5.34 -1.58 -10.62
CA ARG A 36 -6.69 -1.05 -10.87
C ARG A 36 -7.27 -1.61 -12.17
N VAL A 37 -8.45 -2.20 -12.06
CA VAL A 37 -9.32 -2.65 -13.17
C VAL A 37 -10.72 -2.06 -12.98
N PRO A 38 -11.59 -2.04 -14.01
CA PRO A 38 -12.92 -1.42 -13.88
C PRO A 38 -13.75 -1.94 -12.70
N SER A 39 -13.64 -3.23 -12.39
CA SER A 39 -14.40 -3.93 -11.35
C SER A 39 -13.70 -4.02 -9.98
N GLY A 40 -12.59 -3.30 -9.76
CA GLY A 40 -11.86 -3.33 -8.48
C GLY A 40 -10.35 -3.35 -8.68
N PHE A 41 -9.67 -4.30 -8.03
CA PHE A 41 -8.23 -4.51 -8.19
C PHE A 41 -7.91 -5.98 -8.51
N ALA A 42 -7.01 -6.18 -9.48
CA ALA A 42 -6.51 -7.47 -9.90
C ALA A 42 -5.13 -7.78 -9.32
N GLY A 43 -4.72 -9.04 -9.37
CA GLY A 43 -3.36 -9.44 -9.03
C GLY A 43 -2.33 -8.85 -10.01
N LEU A 44 -1.14 -8.54 -9.49
CA LEU A 44 0.02 -8.14 -10.27
C LEU A 44 1.07 -9.25 -10.27
N ASP A 45 1.80 -9.37 -11.37
CA ASP A 45 2.99 -10.20 -11.45
C ASP A 45 4.20 -9.51 -10.77
N ARG A 46 5.36 -10.17 -10.80
CA ARG A 46 6.60 -9.65 -10.20
C ARG A 46 7.12 -8.36 -10.83
N PHE A 47 6.60 -7.95 -11.99
CA PHE A 47 6.97 -6.73 -12.70
C PHE A 47 5.92 -5.62 -12.56
N GLY A 48 4.85 -5.86 -11.79
CA GLY A 48 3.78 -4.88 -11.60
C GLY A 48 2.80 -4.84 -12.75
N GLN A 49 2.74 -5.91 -13.54
CA GLN A 49 1.84 -6.03 -14.68
C GLN A 49 0.66 -6.93 -14.32
N ARG A 50 -0.52 -6.59 -14.84
CA ARG A 50 -1.71 -7.44 -14.84
C ARG A 50 -1.93 -7.96 -16.25
N ALA A 51 -2.54 -9.14 -16.38
CA ALA A 51 -3.07 -9.58 -17.67
C ALA A 51 -4.14 -8.61 -18.20
N ASP A 52 -4.32 -8.57 -19.52
CA ASP A 52 -5.26 -7.66 -20.17
C ASP A 52 -6.71 -7.89 -19.69
N ASP A 53 -7.06 -9.15 -19.46
CA ASP A 53 -8.36 -9.64 -19.01
C ASP A 53 -8.38 -10.01 -17.51
N ALA A 54 -7.40 -9.55 -16.73
CA ALA A 54 -7.27 -9.91 -15.33
C ALA A 54 -8.55 -9.55 -14.55
N PRO A 55 -9.24 -10.53 -13.92
CA PRO A 55 -10.41 -10.26 -13.13
C PRO A 55 -10.03 -9.52 -11.85
N ALA A 56 -10.95 -8.68 -11.36
CA ALA A 56 -10.84 -8.20 -9.99
C ALA A 56 -10.98 -9.38 -9.02
N ASP A 57 -10.17 -9.37 -7.96
CA ASP A 57 -10.25 -10.33 -6.88
C ASP A 57 -10.72 -9.60 -5.61
N THR A 58 -11.70 -10.18 -4.90
CA THR A 58 -12.32 -9.54 -3.73
C THR A 58 -11.31 -9.30 -2.62
N VAL A 59 -10.44 -10.28 -2.34
CA VAL A 59 -9.43 -10.17 -1.27
C VAL A 59 -8.38 -9.13 -1.65
N THR A 60 -7.92 -9.14 -2.90
CA THR A 60 -6.99 -8.14 -3.44
C THR A 60 -7.58 -6.75 -3.37
N THR A 61 -8.85 -6.58 -3.77
CA THR A 61 -9.57 -5.31 -3.72
C THR A 61 -9.64 -4.77 -2.29
N ALA A 62 -10.04 -5.61 -1.32
CA ALA A 62 -10.09 -5.21 0.08
C ALA A 62 -8.70 -4.82 0.63
N ARG A 63 -7.64 -5.56 0.29
CA ARG A 63 -6.27 -5.26 0.71
C ARG A 63 -5.76 -3.95 0.09
N MET A 64 -6.09 -3.68 -1.17
CA MET A 64 -5.74 -2.42 -1.83
C MET A 64 -6.44 -1.24 -1.17
N VAL A 65 -7.75 -1.34 -0.89
CA VAL A 65 -8.48 -0.32 -0.15
C VAL A 65 -7.82 -0.03 1.20
N HIS A 66 -7.47 -1.08 1.96
CA HIS A 66 -6.78 -0.94 3.24
C HIS A 66 -5.43 -0.22 3.09
N SER A 67 -4.58 -0.66 2.17
CA SER A 67 -3.26 -0.05 1.94
C SER A 67 -3.35 1.41 1.48
N PHE A 68 -4.23 1.74 0.54
CA PHE A 68 -4.42 3.11 0.10
C PHE A 68 -5.07 3.99 1.18
N ALA A 69 -5.93 3.44 2.04
CA ALA A 69 -6.45 4.18 3.20
C ALA A 69 -5.35 4.54 4.20
N LEU A 70 -4.44 3.60 4.53
CA LEU A 70 -3.29 3.90 5.37
C LEU A 70 -2.38 4.97 4.75
N ALA A 71 -2.16 4.90 3.44
CA ALA A 71 -1.40 5.92 2.71
C ALA A 71 -2.08 7.30 2.73
N HIS A 72 -3.41 7.33 2.59
CA HIS A 72 -4.19 8.55 2.69
C HIS A 72 -4.11 9.18 4.08
N ILE A 73 -4.21 8.36 5.15
CA ILE A 73 -4.04 8.82 6.55
C ILE A 73 -2.64 9.41 6.78
N GLN A 74 -1.61 8.88 6.11
CA GLN A 74 -0.24 9.42 6.14
C GLN A 74 -0.08 10.72 5.32
N GLY A 75 -1.13 11.19 4.63
CA GLY A 75 -1.10 12.41 3.82
C GLY A 75 -0.54 12.22 2.41
N LEU A 76 -0.40 10.99 1.92
CA LEU A 76 0.08 10.74 0.56
C LEU A 76 -1.00 11.10 -0.48
N PRO A 77 -0.67 11.89 -1.51
CA PRO A 77 -1.63 12.35 -2.50
C PRO A 77 -2.06 11.22 -3.45
N GLY A 78 -3.27 11.34 -4.02
CA GLY A 78 -3.77 10.44 -5.05
C GLY A 78 -4.34 9.11 -4.55
N CYS A 79 -4.39 8.87 -3.23
CA CYS A 79 -4.96 7.64 -2.67
C CYS A 79 -6.50 7.65 -2.60
N ALA A 80 -7.13 8.80 -2.33
CA ALA A 80 -8.58 8.88 -2.15
C ALA A 80 -9.41 8.30 -3.34
N PRO A 81 -9.10 8.62 -4.62
CA PRO A 81 -9.83 8.04 -5.75
C PRO A 81 -9.70 6.52 -5.86
N LEU A 82 -8.59 5.94 -5.39
CA LEU A 82 -8.36 4.49 -5.40
C LEU A 82 -9.17 3.80 -4.30
N ILE A 83 -9.30 4.44 -3.14
CA ILE A 83 -10.16 4.00 -2.04
C ILE A 83 -11.61 3.97 -2.51
N ASP A 84 -12.11 5.09 -3.07
CA ASP A 84 -13.49 5.18 -3.56
C ASP A 84 -13.80 4.15 -4.65
N HIS A 85 -12.84 3.93 -5.56
CA HIS A 85 -12.93 2.89 -6.59
C HIS A 85 -13.09 1.50 -5.98
N GLY A 86 -12.24 1.14 -5.02
CA GLY A 86 -12.29 -0.17 -4.37
C GLY A 86 -13.53 -0.36 -3.49
N LEU A 87 -13.99 0.66 -2.78
CA LEU A 87 -15.22 0.59 -1.99
C LEU A 87 -16.45 0.36 -2.87
N LYS A 88 -16.54 1.05 -4.03
CA LYS A 88 -17.62 0.83 -5.01
C LYS A 88 -17.59 -0.59 -5.58
N ALA A 89 -16.41 -1.18 -5.75
CA ALA A 89 -16.26 -2.56 -6.23
C ALA A 89 -16.66 -3.63 -5.21
N LEU A 90 -16.69 -3.29 -3.92
CA LEU A 90 -17.03 -4.22 -2.83
C LEU A 90 -18.49 -4.12 -2.34
N ALA A 91 -19.24 -3.12 -2.82
CA ALA A 91 -20.63 -2.87 -2.45
C ALA A 91 -21.60 -3.77 -3.24
#